data_AF-A0A964I936-F1
#
_entry.id   AF-A0A964I936-F1
#
_cell.length_a   1.000
_cell.length_b   1.000
_cell.length_c   1.000
_cell.angle_alpha   90.00
_cell.angle_beta   90.00
_cell.angle_gamma   90.00
#
_symmetry.space_group_name_H-M   'P 1'
#
loop_
_entity.id
_entity.type
_entity.pdbx_description
1 polymer ?
#
loop_
_entity_poly.entity_id
_entity_poly.type
_entity_poly.pdbx_seq_one_letter_code
_entity_poly.pdbx_strand_id
1 'polypeptide(L)'
;MRVITHTWNRGYGAALKTGVFATEAPAIMIMDADASYAPDAMPRLYARLDGADMVIGERRLMSAGVAWIRRPGKWLLNRLAGYLVGVRVPDLNSGQRVMKRETLLRYMHMCPAGFSFTSTITLAMLANGHNVLFEPVEYAKRAGQSKIRPSHFVSFILLVVRAIVLFNPLKVFLPVGGVVFLIGVAKLIEDIYLWNLSETAVMAFLSAITI
;
A
#
# COMPACT_ATOMS: atom_id res chain seq x y z
N MET A 1 -27.11 14.78 -6.83
CA MET A 1 -25.65 14.75 -7.07
C MET A 1 -25.05 16.06 -6.57
N ARG A 2 -23.99 16.03 -5.77
CA ARG A 2 -23.29 17.22 -5.28
C ARG A 2 -21.87 17.22 -5.84
N VAL A 3 -21.44 18.34 -6.42
CA VAL A 3 -20.08 18.53 -6.95
C VAL A 3 -19.32 19.43 -5.98
N ILE A 4 -18.10 19.03 -5.62
CA ILE A 4 -17.20 19.83 -4.77
C ILE A 4 -15.91 20.05 -5.55
N THR A 5 -15.52 21.32 -5.67
CA THR A 5 -14.35 21.72 -6.45
C THR A 5 -13.24 22.24 -5.53
N HIS A 6 -12.00 22.10 -5.97
CA HIS A 6 -10.84 22.76 -5.38
C HIS A 6 -10.34 23.82 -6.35
N THR A 7 -9.84 24.95 -5.83
CA THR A 7 -9.30 26.04 -6.65
C THR A 7 -8.02 25.65 -7.41
N TRP A 8 -7.36 24.58 -7.00
CA TRP A 8 -6.17 24.00 -7.65
C TRP A 8 -6.12 22.48 -7.40
N ASN A 9 -5.27 21.77 -8.16
CA ASN A 9 -5.13 20.32 -8.01
C ASN A 9 -4.41 19.94 -6.71
N ARG A 10 -5.18 19.46 -5.73
CA ARG A 10 -4.66 19.00 -4.42
C ARG A 10 -4.29 17.51 -4.37
N GLY A 11 -4.48 16.78 -5.46
CA GLY A 11 -4.21 15.35 -5.56
C GLY A 11 -5.40 14.43 -5.24
N TYR A 12 -5.28 13.17 -5.67
CA TYR A 12 -6.32 12.14 -5.57
C TYR A 12 -6.84 11.93 -4.14
N GLY A 13 -5.95 11.71 -3.18
CA GLY A 13 -6.32 11.53 -1.77
C GLY A 13 -6.98 12.76 -1.16
N ALA A 14 -6.61 13.98 -1.56
CA ALA A 14 -7.27 15.20 -1.08
C ALA A 14 -8.72 15.31 -1.58
N ALA A 15 -8.98 14.92 -2.83
CA ALA A 15 -10.34 14.85 -3.37
C ALA A 15 -11.19 13.81 -2.60
N LEU A 16 -10.63 12.62 -2.34
CA LEU A 16 -11.29 11.60 -1.53
C LEU A 16 -11.62 12.09 -0.12
N LYS A 17 -10.64 12.70 0.57
CA LYS A 17 -10.85 13.29 1.90
C LYS A 17 -11.98 14.32 1.90
N THR A 18 -11.99 15.19 0.90
CA THR A 18 -13.04 16.21 0.77
C THR A 18 -14.42 15.57 0.63
N GLY A 19 -14.55 14.53 -0.19
CA GLY A 19 -15.79 13.77 -0.33
C GLY A 19 -16.23 13.10 0.97
N VAL A 20 -15.29 12.48 1.69
CA VAL A 20 -15.54 11.82 2.99
C VAL A 20 -16.06 12.80 4.04
N PHE A 21 -15.45 13.98 4.14
CA PHE A 21 -15.86 15.00 5.12
C PHE A 21 -17.15 15.73 4.73
N ALA A 22 -17.54 15.70 3.46
CA ALA A 22 -18.75 16.36 2.99
C ALA A 22 -20.04 15.54 3.16
N THR A 23 -19.94 14.32 3.69
CA THR A 23 -21.08 13.42 3.94
C THR A 23 -21.08 12.92 5.38
N GLU A 24 -22.28 12.69 5.91
CA GLU A 24 -22.54 12.08 7.21
C GLU A 24 -22.99 10.61 7.08
N ALA A 25 -23.05 10.08 5.87
CA ALA A 25 -23.47 8.70 5.63
C ALA A 25 -22.60 7.71 6.44
N PRO A 26 -23.19 6.68 7.07
CA PRO A 26 -22.45 5.75 7.94
C PRO A 26 -21.44 4.89 7.17
N ALA A 27 -21.63 4.73 5.85
CA ALA A 27 -20.71 4.04 4.97
C ALA A 27 -20.21 4.96 3.86
N ILE A 28 -18.92 4.81 3.53
CA ILE A 28 -18.26 5.52 2.44
C ILE A 28 -17.94 4.53 1.33
N MET A 29 -18.39 4.84 0.13
CA MET A 29 -18.02 4.12 -1.09
C MET A 29 -17.06 4.98 -1.91
N ILE A 30 -15.99 4.36 -2.41
CA ILE A 30 -15.01 5.02 -3.28
C ILE A 30 -14.91 4.19 -4.57
N MET A 31 -14.93 4.88 -5.71
CA MET A 31 -14.78 4.30 -7.04
C MET A 31 -13.99 5.27 -7.94
N ASP A 32 -13.14 4.73 -8.80
CA ASP A 32 -12.49 5.53 -9.84
C ASP A 32 -13.49 5.84 -10.98
N ALA A 33 -13.49 7.08 -11.48
CA ALA A 33 -14.43 7.55 -12.49
C ALA A 33 -13.98 7.26 -13.95
N ASP A 34 -13.17 6.23 -14.17
CA ASP A 34 -12.55 5.91 -15.47
C ASP A 34 -13.19 4.72 -16.21
N ALA A 35 -14.38 4.32 -15.76
CA ALA A 35 -15.14 3.16 -16.23
C ALA A 35 -14.39 1.81 -16.18
N SER A 36 -13.27 1.71 -15.44
CA SER A 36 -12.56 0.43 -15.29
C SER A 36 -13.22 -0.52 -14.29
N TYR A 37 -14.06 0.01 -13.38
CA TYR A 37 -14.83 -0.76 -12.41
C TYR A 37 -16.31 -0.80 -12.77
N ALA A 38 -16.92 -1.98 -12.64
CA ALA A 38 -18.36 -2.13 -12.76
C ALA A 38 -19.06 -1.49 -11.53
N PRO A 39 -19.91 -0.45 -11.72
CA PRO A 39 -20.66 0.15 -10.61
C PRO A 39 -21.60 -0.85 -9.92
N ASP A 40 -22.09 -1.85 -10.67
CA ASP A 40 -23.01 -2.89 -10.20
C ASP A 40 -22.42 -3.79 -9.11
N ALA A 41 -21.10 -3.78 -8.93
CA ALA A 41 -20.48 -4.46 -7.81
C ALA A 41 -20.70 -3.75 -6.46
N MET A 42 -21.02 -2.44 -6.45
CA MET A 42 -21.11 -1.66 -5.21
C MET A 42 -22.16 -2.15 -4.21
N PRO A 43 -23.41 -2.46 -4.61
CA PRO A 43 -24.40 -3.02 -3.69
C PRO A 43 -23.91 -4.33 -3.04
N ARG A 44 -23.23 -5.19 -3.81
CA ARG A 44 -22.64 -6.44 -3.31
C ARG A 44 -21.52 -6.19 -2.29
N LEU A 45 -20.64 -5.22 -2.55
CA LEU A 45 -19.58 -4.85 -1.60
C LEU A 45 -20.17 -4.25 -0.32
N TYR A 46 -21.20 -3.42 -0.44
CA TYR A 46 -21.90 -2.83 0.70
C TYR A 46 -22.59 -3.88 1.57
N ALA A 47 -23.25 -4.87 0.97
CA ALA A 47 -23.90 -5.96 1.71
C ALA A 47 -22.91 -6.79 2.55
N ARG A 48 -21.62 -6.83 2.18
CA ARG A 48 -20.58 -7.50 2.97
C ARG A 48 -20.02 -6.64 4.11
N LEU A 49 -20.42 -5.36 4.20
CA LEU A 49 -19.94 -4.46 5.24
C LEU A 49 -20.52 -4.77 6.62
N ASP A 50 -21.66 -5.46 6.72
CA ASP A 50 -22.26 -5.80 8.02
C ASP A 50 -21.31 -6.64 8.90
N GLY A 51 -20.50 -7.50 8.27
CA GLY A 51 -19.49 -8.31 8.95
C GLY A 51 -18.07 -7.70 8.94
N ALA A 52 -17.85 -6.52 8.36
CA ALA A 52 -16.52 -5.98 8.09
C ALA A 52 -16.39 -4.48 8.39
N ASP A 53 -15.17 -3.98 8.47
CA ASP A 53 -14.89 -2.53 8.57
C ASP A 53 -14.60 -1.92 7.19
N MET A 54 -14.07 -2.74 6.28
CA MET A 54 -13.78 -2.38 4.90
C MET A 54 -13.98 -3.60 4.00
N VAL A 55 -14.57 -3.39 2.84
CA VAL A 55 -14.67 -4.36 1.76
C VAL A 55 -14.01 -3.77 0.52
N ILE A 56 -13.00 -4.43 -0.01
CA ILE A 56 -12.23 -4.00 -1.18
C ILE A 56 -12.61 -4.88 -2.36
N GLY A 57 -12.89 -4.25 -3.52
CA GLY A 57 -13.02 -4.98 -4.78
C GLY A 57 -11.66 -5.48 -5.24
N GLU A 58 -11.40 -6.78 -5.12
CA GLU A 58 -10.21 -7.43 -5.68
C GLU A 58 -10.34 -7.47 -7.21
N ARG A 59 -9.44 -6.78 -7.92
CA ARG A 59 -9.50 -6.70 -9.38
C ARG A 59 -9.20 -8.05 -10.00
N ARG A 60 -10.22 -8.68 -10.59
CA ARG A 60 -10.06 -9.80 -11.52
C ARG A 60 -10.15 -9.28 -12.94
N LEU A 61 -9.03 -9.38 -13.65
CA LEU A 61 -8.94 -8.95 -15.04
C LEU A 61 -9.77 -9.89 -15.91
N MET A 62 -10.74 -9.34 -16.65
CA MET A 62 -11.53 -10.11 -17.62
C MET A 62 -10.78 -10.45 -18.91
N SER A 63 -9.62 -9.81 -19.16
CA SER A 63 -8.90 -9.98 -20.42
C SER A 63 -7.40 -10.17 -20.19
N ALA A 64 -6.84 -11.21 -20.80
CA ALA A 64 -5.47 -11.73 -20.67
C ALA A 64 -4.33 -10.81 -21.18
N GLY A 65 -4.49 -9.49 -21.11
CA GLY A 65 -3.65 -8.53 -21.82
C GLY A 65 -2.93 -7.48 -20.97
N VAL A 66 -2.77 -7.67 -19.66
CA VAL A 66 -1.93 -6.75 -18.86
C VAL A 66 -0.46 -7.01 -19.14
N ALA A 67 0.23 -5.97 -19.62
CA ALA A 67 1.67 -5.89 -19.79
C ALA A 67 2.39 -6.62 -18.66
N TRP A 68 3.02 -7.75 -19.00
CA TRP A 68 3.77 -8.64 -18.10
C TRP A 68 4.71 -7.87 -17.17
N ILE A 69 5.23 -6.73 -17.65
CA ILE A 69 6.10 -5.78 -16.96
C ILE A 69 5.54 -5.27 -15.62
N ARG A 70 4.22 -5.22 -15.41
CA ARG A 70 3.62 -4.65 -14.18
C ARG A 70 3.33 -5.67 -13.09
N ARG A 71 3.38 -6.97 -13.42
CA ARG A 71 3.08 -8.06 -12.50
C ARG A 71 4.08 -8.15 -11.33
N PRO A 72 5.40 -7.99 -11.55
CA PRO A 72 6.38 -8.09 -10.45
C PRO A 72 6.19 -7.01 -9.38
N GLY A 73 6.02 -5.75 -9.78
CA GLY A 73 5.85 -4.64 -8.84
C GLY A 73 4.57 -4.76 -8.00
N LYS A 74 3.45 -5.14 -8.63
CA LYS A 74 2.18 -5.41 -7.90
C LYS A 74 2.33 -6.58 -6.94
N TRP A 75 2.95 -7.68 -7.40
CA TRP A 75 3.19 -8.85 -6.57
C TRP A 75 4.06 -8.53 -5.35
N LEU A 76 5.17 -7.82 -5.55
CA LEU A 76 6.08 -7.40 -4.49
C LEU A 76 5.36 -6.52 -3.47
N LEU A 77 4.61 -5.52 -3.93
CA LEU A 77 3.88 -4.60 -3.05
C LEU A 77 2.82 -5.34 -2.22
N ASN A 78 2.03 -6.21 -2.84
CA ASN A 78 1.03 -7.01 -2.15
C ASN A 78 1.67 -7.98 -1.13
N ARG A 79 2.79 -8.61 -1.50
CA ARG A 79 3.53 -9.52 -0.60
C ARG A 79 4.13 -8.76 0.58
N LEU A 80 4.77 -7.61 0.33
CA LEU A 80 5.31 -6.75 1.36
C LEU A 80 4.21 -6.24 2.29
N ALA A 81 3.09 -5.77 1.73
CA ALA A 81 1.93 -5.35 2.50
C ALA A 81 1.49 -6.48 3.44
N GLY A 82 1.28 -7.68 2.90
CA GLY A 82 0.87 -8.81 3.72
C GLY A 82 1.90 -9.23 4.77
N TYR A 83 3.19 -9.12 4.49
CA TYR A 83 4.26 -9.34 5.47
C TYR A 83 4.21 -8.31 6.62
N LEU A 84 4.03 -7.03 6.30
CA LEU A 84 3.96 -5.95 7.28
C LEU A 84 2.77 -6.14 8.24
N VAL A 85 1.58 -6.43 7.70
CA VAL A 85 0.36 -6.55 8.51
C VAL A 85 0.08 -7.97 9.03
N GLY A 86 0.82 -8.98 8.55
CA GLY A 86 0.65 -10.38 8.98
C GLY A 86 -0.56 -11.11 8.38
N VAL A 87 -1.23 -10.55 7.36
CA VAL A 87 -2.37 -11.18 6.67
C VAL A 87 -2.22 -11.11 5.15
N ARG A 88 -2.94 -11.95 4.41
CA ARG A 88 -2.86 -11.93 2.95
C ARG A 88 -3.56 -10.70 2.36
N VAL A 89 -2.83 -9.91 1.57
CA VAL A 89 -3.36 -8.74 0.84
C VAL A 89 -3.32 -9.02 -0.67
N PRO A 90 -4.44 -9.45 -1.29
CA PRO A 90 -4.46 -9.79 -2.72
C PRO A 90 -4.44 -8.57 -3.64
N ASP A 91 -5.00 -7.44 -3.23
CA ASP A 91 -4.95 -6.19 -4.01
C ASP A 91 -4.94 -4.93 -3.14
N LEU A 92 -3.76 -4.40 -2.87
CA LEU A 92 -3.58 -3.21 -2.02
C LEU A 92 -4.12 -1.91 -2.67
N ASN A 93 -4.08 -1.82 -4.00
CA ASN A 93 -4.25 -0.56 -4.74
C ASN A 93 -5.57 -0.50 -5.52
N SER A 94 -6.57 -1.30 -5.13
CA SER A 94 -7.88 -1.22 -5.76
C SER A 94 -8.59 0.09 -5.42
N GLY A 95 -9.12 0.75 -6.44
CA GLY A 95 -9.88 2.01 -6.33
C GLY A 95 -11.34 1.81 -5.94
N GLN A 96 -11.86 0.58 -6.02
CA GLN A 96 -13.24 0.23 -5.65
C GLN A 96 -13.29 -0.36 -4.25
N ARG A 97 -13.99 0.31 -3.33
CA ARG A 97 -14.08 -0.10 -1.92
C ARG A 97 -15.27 0.51 -1.21
N VAL A 98 -15.70 -0.15 -0.14
CA VAL A 98 -16.73 0.31 0.79
C VAL A 98 -16.18 0.19 2.21
N MET A 99 -16.41 1.21 3.05
CA MET A 99 -15.84 1.28 4.40
C MET A 99 -16.85 1.90 5.38
N LYS A 100 -16.81 1.47 6.65
CA LYS A 100 -17.49 2.20 7.72
C LYS A 100 -16.85 3.56 7.90
N ARG A 101 -17.66 4.63 7.88
CA ARG A 101 -17.18 6.02 8.00
C ARG A 101 -16.46 6.23 9.32
N GLU A 102 -17.03 5.72 10.41
CA GLU A 102 -16.42 5.83 11.73
C GLU A 102 -14.99 5.28 11.78
N THR A 103 -14.76 4.12 11.16
CA THR A 103 -13.45 3.48 11.15
C THR A 103 -12.49 4.22 10.22
N LEU A 104 -12.98 4.65 9.05
CA LEU A 104 -12.20 5.46 8.11
C LEU A 104 -11.66 6.75 8.74
N LEU A 105 -12.50 7.45 9.52
CA LEU A 105 -12.13 8.74 10.12
C LEU A 105 -10.98 8.63 11.12
N ARG A 106 -10.87 7.50 11.85
CA ARG A 106 -9.77 7.26 12.80
C ARG A 106 -8.40 7.36 12.13
N TYR A 107 -8.30 7.01 10.86
CA TYR A 107 -7.04 6.95 10.11
C TYR A 107 -6.86 8.09 9.10
N MET A 108 -7.81 9.03 8.99
CA MET A 108 -7.75 10.11 7.98
C MET A 108 -6.55 11.05 8.10
N HIS A 109 -6.02 11.20 9.31
CA HIS A 109 -4.83 12.00 9.56
C HIS A 109 -3.56 11.36 8.95
N MET A 110 -3.50 10.03 8.87
CA MET A 110 -2.35 9.30 8.30
C MET A 110 -2.36 9.26 6.77
N CYS A 111 -3.55 9.31 6.16
CA CYS A 111 -3.67 9.14 4.72
C CYS A 111 -3.13 10.36 3.95
N PRO A 112 -2.27 10.17 2.95
CA PRO A 112 -1.72 11.29 2.18
C PRO A 112 -2.75 11.90 1.21
N ALA A 113 -2.46 13.12 0.75
CA ALA A 113 -3.25 13.81 -0.29
C ALA A 113 -3.07 13.21 -1.70
N GLY A 114 -2.05 12.36 -1.91
CA GLY A 114 -1.70 11.77 -3.19
C GLY A 114 -2.31 10.39 -3.46
N PHE A 115 -1.70 9.67 -4.41
CA PHE A 115 -2.13 8.33 -4.85
C PHE A 115 -2.04 7.25 -3.75
N SER A 116 -1.15 7.40 -2.77
CA SER A 116 -0.94 6.43 -1.70
C SER A 116 -2.08 6.37 -0.67
N PHE A 117 -3.12 7.21 -0.78
CA PHE A 117 -4.26 7.24 0.13
C PHE A 117 -4.85 5.84 0.34
N THR A 118 -5.17 5.16 -0.76
CA THR A 118 -5.87 3.88 -0.78
C THR A 118 -5.06 2.75 -0.13
N SER A 119 -3.76 2.70 -0.42
CA SER A 119 -2.85 1.74 0.21
C SER A 119 -2.65 2.03 1.70
N THR A 120 -2.54 3.32 2.07
CA THR A 120 -2.30 3.72 3.46
C THR A 120 -3.49 3.36 4.35
N ILE A 121 -4.73 3.65 3.91
CA ILE A 121 -5.90 3.32 4.71
C ILE A 121 -6.09 1.81 4.86
N THR A 122 -5.83 1.03 3.80
CA THR A 122 -5.94 -0.43 3.85
C THR A 122 -4.93 -1.04 4.81
N LEU A 123 -3.66 -0.61 4.73
CA LEU A 123 -2.63 -1.06 5.67
C LEU A 123 -2.92 -0.62 7.10
N ALA A 124 -3.40 0.61 7.31
CA ALA A 124 -3.75 1.10 8.64
C ALA A 124 -4.85 0.29 9.28
N MET A 125 -5.91 -0.03 8.54
CA MET A 125 -7.00 -0.85 9.08
C MET A 125 -6.53 -2.28 9.37
N LEU A 126 -5.79 -2.90 8.46
CA LEU A 126 -5.25 -4.25 8.66
C LEU A 126 -4.25 -4.33 9.82
N ALA A 127 -3.34 -3.37 9.95
CA ALA A 127 -2.33 -3.32 11.01
C ALA A 127 -2.96 -3.14 12.41
N ASN A 128 -4.15 -2.53 12.48
CA ASN A 128 -4.90 -2.31 13.73
C ASN A 128 -6.01 -3.35 13.95
N GLY A 129 -5.96 -4.49 13.23
CA GLY A 129 -6.86 -5.63 13.47
C GLY A 129 -8.30 -5.45 12.99
N HIS A 130 -8.58 -4.45 12.15
CA HIS A 130 -9.90 -4.29 11.54
C HIS A 130 -10.20 -5.40 10.54
N ASN A 131 -11.47 -5.77 10.43
CA ASN A 131 -11.87 -6.80 9.49
C ASN A 131 -11.96 -6.22 8.08
N VAL A 132 -10.99 -6.56 7.22
CA VAL A 132 -10.94 -6.13 5.82
C VAL A 132 -11.16 -7.32 4.91
N LEU A 133 -12.25 -7.28 4.14
CA LEU A 133 -12.60 -8.32 3.19
C LEU A 133 -12.20 -7.94 1.76
N PHE A 134 -11.84 -8.94 0.97
CA PHE A 134 -11.52 -8.79 -0.44
C PHE A 134 -12.54 -9.59 -1.26
N GLU A 135 -13.33 -8.89 -2.05
CA GLU A 135 -14.37 -9.48 -2.88
C GLU A 135 -14.00 -9.36 -4.35
N PRO A 136 -14.01 -10.45 -5.13
CA PRO A 136 -13.75 -10.40 -6.55
C PRO A 136 -14.68 -9.41 -7.28
N VAL A 137 -14.08 -8.51 -8.06
CA VAL A 137 -14.81 -7.60 -8.95
C VAL A 137 -14.23 -7.65 -10.35
N GLU A 138 -15.11 -7.53 -11.34
CA GLU A 138 -14.73 -7.43 -12.73
C GLU A 138 -14.01 -6.11 -12.97
N TYR A 139 -12.83 -6.19 -13.58
CA TYR A 139 -12.03 -5.04 -13.93
C TYR A 139 -11.82 -4.99 -15.44
N ALA A 140 -12.47 -4.01 -16.07
CA ALA A 140 -12.43 -3.80 -17.51
C ALA A 140 -11.13 -3.11 -17.94
N LYS A 141 -10.77 -3.25 -19.22
CA LYS A 141 -9.64 -2.51 -19.79
C LYS A 141 -10.03 -1.03 -19.84
N ARG A 142 -9.31 -0.18 -19.10
CA ARG A 142 -9.52 1.27 -19.06
C ARG A 142 -9.68 1.85 -20.48
N ALA A 143 -10.69 2.70 -20.69
CA ALA A 143 -10.83 3.49 -21.91
C ALA A 143 -9.77 4.60 -21.95
N GLY A 144 -8.56 4.27 -22.42
CA GLY A 144 -7.46 5.23 -22.58
C GLY A 144 -6.06 4.61 -22.45
N GLN A 145 -5.05 5.31 -22.96
CA GLN A 145 -3.66 4.86 -22.82
C GLN A 145 -3.16 5.02 -21.38
N SER A 146 -2.43 4.02 -20.90
CA SER A 146 -1.89 4.01 -19.54
C SER A 146 -0.79 5.06 -19.38
N LYS A 147 -1.08 6.14 -18.65
CA LYS A 147 -0.13 7.22 -18.31
C LYS A 147 0.98 6.82 -17.31
N ILE A 148 1.48 5.57 -17.31
CA ILE A 148 2.59 5.19 -16.43
C ILE A 148 3.88 5.77 -17.03
N ARG A 149 4.28 6.92 -16.48
CA ARG A 149 5.58 7.56 -16.69
C ARG A 149 6.62 7.02 -15.68
N PRO A 150 7.93 7.14 -15.94
CA PRO A 150 8.99 6.78 -15.00
C PRO A 150 8.84 7.44 -13.61
N SER A 151 8.22 8.62 -13.53
CA SER A 151 7.91 9.31 -12.27
C SER A 151 6.96 8.53 -11.33
N HIS A 152 6.20 7.56 -11.85
CA HIS A 152 5.40 6.66 -11.01
C HIS A 152 6.26 5.65 -10.24
N PHE A 153 7.48 5.36 -10.70
CA PHE A 153 8.41 4.49 -9.97
C PHE A 153 8.83 5.14 -8.65
N VAL A 154 9.17 6.43 -8.65
CA VAL A 154 9.48 7.18 -7.41
C VAL A 154 8.28 7.16 -6.46
N SER A 155 7.07 7.40 -6.98
CA SER A 155 5.85 7.33 -6.17
C SER A 155 5.60 5.93 -5.59
N PHE A 156 5.97 4.88 -6.31
CA PHE A 156 5.91 3.49 -5.86
C PHE A 156 6.95 3.21 -4.76
N ILE A 157 8.20 3.64 -4.94
CA ILE A 157 9.24 3.51 -3.91
C ILE A 157 8.85 4.27 -2.64
N LEU A 158 8.34 5.50 -2.77
CA LEU A 158 7.84 6.28 -1.64
C LEU A 158 6.66 5.59 -0.95
N LEU A 159 5.77 4.92 -1.70
CA LEU A 159 4.69 4.11 -1.13
C LEU A 159 5.25 2.92 -0.31
N VAL A 160 6.24 2.22 -0.86
CA VAL A 160 6.91 1.09 -0.20
C VAL A 160 7.60 1.55 1.08
N VAL A 161 8.45 2.57 1.01
CA VAL A 161 9.16 3.12 2.17
C VAL A 161 8.18 3.60 3.24
N ARG A 162 7.15 4.35 2.84
CA ARG A 162 6.12 4.83 3.78
C ARG A 162 5.38 3.66 4.44
N ALA A 163 5.05 2.61 3.70
CA ALA A 163 4.39 1.44 4.26
C ALA A 163 5.26 0.75 5.33
N ILE A 164 6.56 0.60 5.07
CA ILE A 164 7.51 0.02 6.01
C ILE A 164 7.60 0.89 7.27
N VAL A 165 7.88 2.18 7.10
CA VAL A 165 8.10 3.13 8.21
C VAL A 165 6.84 3.31 9.08
N LEU A 166 5.65 3.38 8.47
CA LEU A 166 4.42 3.66 9.22
C LEU A 166 3.84 2.47 9.96
N PHE A 167 4.01 1.23 9.46
CA PHE A 167 3.26 0.09 9.98
C PHE A 167 4.11 -0.90 10.76
N ASN A 168 5.30 -1.25 10.27
CA ASN A 168 6.19 -2.14 11.00
C ASN A 168 7.63 -2.06 10.47
N PRO A 169 8.39 -1.03 10.87
CA PRO A 169 9.76 -0.87 10.42
C PRO A 169 10.64 -2.03 10.87
N LEU A 170 10.45 -2.51 12.11
CA LEU A 170 11.26 -3.57 12.71
C LEU A 170 11.21 -4.87 11.93
N LYS A 171 10.04 -5.26 11.39
CA LYS A 171 9.94 -6.44 10.53
C LYS A 171 10.87 -6.40 9.32
N VAL A 172 11.20 -5.22 8.79
CA VAL A 172 12.08 -5.10 7.62
C VAL A 172 13.51 -4.79 8.03
N PHE A 173 13.73 -3.83 8.92
CA PHE A 173 15.07 -3.40 9.29
C PHE A 173 15.81 -4.41 10.16
N LEU A 174 15.12 -5.14 11.05
CA LEU A 174 15.77 -6.12 11.93
C LEU A 174 16.42 -7.30 11.16
N PRO A 175 15.74 -7.99 10.21
CA PRO A 175 16.39 -9.05 9.45
C PRO A 175 17.48 -8.53 8.52
N VAL A 176 17.29 -7.34 7.92
CA VAL A 176 18.33 -6.73 7.06
C VAL A 176 19.57 -6.37 7.89
N GLY A 177 19.38 -5.72 9.03
CA GLY A 177 20.46 -5.41 9.98
C GLY A 177 21.14 -6.67 10.50
N GLY A 178 20.37 -7.73 10.81
CA GLY A 178 20.91 -9.02 11.22
C GLY A 178 21.81 -9.67 10.15
N VAL A 179 21.43 -9.62 8.87
CA VAL A 179 22.27 -10.13 7.77
C VAL A 179 23.55 -9.31 7.63
N VAL A 180 23.46 -7.98 7.65
CA VAL A 180 24.63 -7.09 7.58
C VAL A 180 25.57 -7.32 8.76
N PHE A 181 25.01 -7.48 9.97
CA PHE A 181 25.77 -7.80 11.18
C PHE A 181 26.51 -9.14 11.04
N LEU A 182 25.85 -10.19 10.55
CA LEU A 182 26.48 -11.50 10.33
C LEU A 182 27.61 -11.44 9.29
N ILE A 183 27.43 -10.67 8.20
CA ILE A 183 28.48 -10.43 7.21
C ILE A 183 29.67 -9.71 7.87
N GLY A 184 29.40 -8.68 8.68
CA GLY A 184 30.43 -7.96 9.43
C GLY A 184 31.21 -8.86 10.39
N VAL A 185 30.52 -9.76 11.11
CA VAL A 185 31.15 -10.74 12.00
C VAL A 185 32.00 -11.74 11.21
N ALA A 186 31.49 -12.29 10.10
CA ALA A 186 32.24 -13.23 9.28
C ALA A 186 33.54 -12.61 8.74
N LYS A 187 33.45 -11.37 8.25
CA LYS A 187 34.59 -10.60 7.75
C LYS A 187 35.59 -10.30 8.86
N LEU A 188 35.12 -9.95 10.06
CA LEU A 188 35.99 -9.72 11.22
C LEU A 188 36.77 -11.00 11.60
N ILE A 189 36.14 -12.16 11.55
CA ILE A 189 36.80 -13.45 11.82
C ILE A 189 37.89 -13.73 10.78
N GLU A 190 37.62 -13.47 9.50
CA GLU A 190 38.59 -13.62 8.41
C GLU A 190 39.82 -12.71 8.61
N ASP A 191 39.59 -11.43 8.93
CA ASP A 191 40.65 -10.45 9.19
C ASP A 191 41.56 -10.87 10.36
N ILE A 192 40.97 -11.38 11.45
CA ILE A 192 41.72 -11.88 12.62
C ILE A 192 42.58 -13.08 12.21
N TYR A 193 42.05 -13.99 11.40
CA TYR A 193 42.78 -15.17 10.93
C TYR A 193 43.95 -14.80 10.00
N LEU A 194 43.76 -13.78 9.14
CA LEU A 194 44.76 -13.30 8.19
C LEU A 194 45.79 -12.33 8.80
N TRP A 195 45.69 -12.00 10.10
CA TRP A 195 46.52 -11.01 10.80
C TRP A 195 46.59 -9.64 10.07
N ASN A 196 45.54 -9.32 9.31
CA ASN A 196 45.44 -8.10 8.52
C ASN A 196 44.07 -7.46 8.77
N LEU A 197 43.99 -6.68 9.85
CA LEU A 197 42.80 -5.92 10.22
C LEU A 197 42.53 -4.86 9.16
N SER A 198 41.55 -5.13 8.29
CA SER A 198 41.24 -4.25 7.18
C SER A 198 40.12 -3.29 7.56
N GLU A 199 40.24 -2.02 7.17
CA GLU A 199 39.35 -0.90 7.54
C GLU A 199 37.86 -1.21 7.27
N THR A 200 37.57 -2.10 6.32
CA THR A 200 36.22 -2.55 5.99
C THR A 200 35.54 -3.34 7.12
N ALA A 201 36.27 -3.98 8.04
CA ALA A 201 35.68 -4.69 9.19
C ALA A 201 35.13 -3.70 10.22
N VAL A 202 35.93 -2.67 10.52
CA VAL A 202 35.57 -1.60 11.45
C VAL A 202 34.37 -0.82 10.90
N MET A 203 34.38 -0.49 9.60
CA MET A 203 33.27 0.21 8.96
C MET A 203 31.98 -0.64 8.94
N ALA A 204 32.07 -1.95 8.67
CA ALA A 204 30.90 -2.84 8.73
C ALA A 204 30.28 -2.94 10.13
N PHE A 205 31.11 -2.99 11.18
CA PHE A 205 30.65 -3.05 12.56
C PHE A 205 29.97 -1.74 13.00
N LEU A 206 30.55 -0.59 12.65
CA LEU A 206 29.96 0.73 12.93
C LEU A 206 28.65 0.96 12.14
N SER A 207 28.55 0.42 10.93
CA SER A 207 27.33 0.46 10.12
C SER A 207 26.20 -0.34 10.77
N ALA A 208 26.51 -1.50 11.36
CA ALA A 208 25.52 -2.35 12.00
C ALA A 208 24.95 -1.77 13.32
N ILE A 209 25.69 -0.86 13.97
CA ILE A 209 25.26 -0.18 15.21
C ILE A 209 24.40 1.06 14.91
N THR A 210 24.54 1.64 13.72
CA THR A 210 23.88 2.91 13.34
C THR A 210 22.58 2.73 12.55
N ILE A 211 22.26 1.51 12.10
CA ILE A 211 20.99 1.12 11.43
C ILE A 211 19.96 0.66 12.45
#